data_AF-A0A7L4ZZR6-F1
#
_entry.id   AF-A0A7L4ZZR6-F1
#
_cell.length_a   1.000
_cell.length_b   1.000
_cell.length_c   1.000
_cell.angle_alpha   90.00
_cell.angle_beta   90.00
_cell.angle_gamma   90.00
#
_symmetry.space_group_name_H-M   'P 1'
#
loop_
_entity.id
_entity.type
_entity.pdbx_description
1 polymer ?
#
loop_
_entity_poly.entity_id
_entity_poly.type
_entity_poly.pdbx_seq_one_letter_code
_entity_poly.pdbx_strand_id
1 'polypeptide(L)'
;MNQLSENLARLRTGHLAPLTEFYAQHRDLFARWARRQFGTAGEDAHRALQEVLLDFYDQAADGRLAGWPTDLRGHIYGAARQLLTATTTNTVTASDAPALPAPEASRRQLLLRTFLRLGPDCRQILQYFYFNNYRFDKLAVKMGYANATVARLQKSDCLRKLHEALDRADAPGSAQLLQYLTDIERAADGQLSATEQDDFDELLVHDAALRQAYLAYEQYGADLRWAVGRETLRQRLEAQNRRAVQRAAAQQRVRRQRRRLQIRWALWSALAAALLIAAVLWLPKLLRPTHSWEEYDVQDPGVPAAAAKGRPLLLETMEQYRGGNYGAALRTLRRIEPTQIGQDTFLYYNGLLLLRQGQPNFAESYFQRVSSSPGSELRGPAAFFLGLSHWQQEERAQAKAALQQAVAEPRNAYRQEAQRALREGGL
;
A
#
# COMPACT_ATOMS: atom_id res chain seq x y z
N MET A 1 38.59 34.32 15.75
CA MET A 1 37.52 34.06 16.74
C MET A 1 37.18 32.57 16.68
N ASN A 2 37.17 31.85 17.81
CA ASN A 2 36.85 30.42 17.83
C ASN A 2 35.38 30.19 17.45
N GLN A 3 35.06 29.13 16.69
CA GLN A 3 33.69 28.81 16.23
C GLN A 3 32.64 28.79 17.36
N LEU A 4 33.07 28.48 18.59
CA LEU A 4 32.25 28.49 19.80
C LEU A 4 31.74 29.90 20.17
N SER A 5 32.59 30.93 20.07
CA SER A 5 32.15 32.31 20.35
C SER A 5 31.27 32.87 19.22
N GLU A 6 31.49 32.40 17.99
CA GLU A 6 30.69 32.75 16.83
C GLU A 6 29.24 32.25 16.97
N ASN A 7 29.01 31.02 17.44
CA ASN A 7 27.65 30.50 17.63
C ASN A 7 26.84 31.31 18.66
N LEU A 8 27.49 31.76 19.73
CA LEU A 8 26.84 32.58 20.76
C LEU A 8 26.51 33.99 20.20
N ALA A 9 27.44 34.60 19.47
CA ALA A 9 27.20 35.86 18.76
C ALA A 9 26.05 35.74 17.74
N ARG A 10 25.99 34.61 17.01
CA ARG A 10 24.90 34.32 16.07
C ARG A 10 23.54 34.28 16.76
N LEU A 11 23.41 33.63 17.92
CA LEU A 11 22.14 33.63 18.67
C LEU A 11 21.73 35.04 19.12
N ARG A 12 22.68 35.82 19.64
CA ARG A 12 22.43 37.20 20.10
C ARG A 12 22.07 38.17 18.97
N THR A 13 22.49 37.87 17.75
CA THR A 13 22.19 38.67 16.54
C THR A 13 20.98 38.15 15.76
N GLY A 14 20.20 37.23 16.33
CA GLY A 14 18.95 36.72 15.74
C GLY A 14 19.11 35.54 14.78
N HIS A 15 20.30 34.96 14.66
CA HIS A 15 20.56 33.77 13.84
C HIS A 15 20.36 32.48 14.64
N LEU A 16 19.16 31.90 14.54
CA LEU A 16 18.73 30.70 15.27
C LEU A 16 19.24 29.37 14.70
N ALA A 17 20.03 29.40 13.63
CA ALA A 17 20.48 28.20 12.91
C ALA A 17 21.09 27.12 13.85
N PRO A 18 22.00 27.47 14.80
CA PRO A 18 22.60 26.46 15.68
C PRO A 18 21.59 25.61 16.45
N LEU A 19 20.50 26.22 16.96
CA LEU A 19 19.48 25.50 17.73
C LEU A 19 18.51 24.75 16.84
N THR A 20 18.13 25.33 15.69
CA THR A 20 17.23 24.66 14.75
C THR A 20 17.87 23.47 14.04
N GLU A 21 19.18 23.52 13.78
CA GLU A 21 19.95 22.41 13.21
C GLU A 21 20.16 21.31 14.25
N PHE A 22 20.52 21.68 15.49
CA PHE A 22 20.62 20.74 16.59
C PHE A 22 19.30 19.98 16.79
N TYR A 23 18.17 20.68 16.83
CA TYR A 23 16.85 20.05 16.96
C TYR A 23 16.59 19.06 15.81
N ALA A 24 16.80 19.49 14.56
CA ALA A 24 16.58 18.65 13.40
C ALA A 24 17.41 17.35 13.42
N GLN A 25 18.67 17.41 13.88
CA GLN A 25 19.57 16.27 13.96
C GLN A 25 19.28 15.36 15.16
N HIS A 26 18.91 15.93 16.30
CA HIS A 26 18.80 15.20 17.56
C HIS A 26 17.38 14.78 17.95
N ARG A 27 16.33 15.34 17.33
CA ARG A 27 14.91 15.09 17.70
C ARG A 27 14.58 13.61 17.91
N ASP A 28 14.81 12.77 16.90
CA ASP A 28 14.42 11.36 16.95
C ASP A 28 15.35 10.53 17.84
N LEU A 29 16.63 10.89 17.91
CA LEU A 29 17.61 10.26 18.80
C LEU A 29 17.27 10.54 20.26
N PHE A 30 16.91 11.79 20.56
CA PHE A 30 16.46 12.23 21.87
C PHE A 30 15.19 11.50 22.29
N ALA A 31 14.18 11.41 21.43
CA ALA A 31 12.95 10.68 21.75
C ALA A 31 13.18 9.21 22.07
N ARG A 32 14.10 8.54 21.35
CA ARG A 32 14.51 7.16 21.67
C ARG A 32 15.23 7.05 23.01
N TRP A 33 16.10 8.01 23.32
CA TRP A 33 16.79 8.07 24.61
C TRP A 33 15.81 8.31 25.76
N ALA A 34 14.92 9.31 25.63
CA ALA A 34 13.93 9.67 26.65
C ALA A 34 12.97 8.52 26.92
N ARG A 35 12.47 7.84 25.88
CA ARG A 35 11.65 6.63 26.02
C ARG A 35 12.38 5.52 26.78
N ARG A 36 13.67 5.31 26.51
CA ARG A 36 14.44 4.20 27.10
C ARG A 36 14.81 4.46 28.56
N GLN A 37 15.04 5.73 28.93
CA GLN A 37 15.48 6.12 30.26
C GLN A 37 14.33 6.49 31.21
N PHE A 38 13.27 7.11 30.68
CA PHE A 38 12.18 7.70 31.47
C PHE A 38 10.78 7.18 31.06
N GLY A 39 10.68 6.29 30.08
CA GLY A 39 9.38 5.82 29.58
C GLY A 39 8.56 6.90 28.83
N THR A 40 9.14 8.06 28.54
CA THR A 40 8.44 9.20 27.94
C THR A 40 7.98 8.91 26.51
N ALA A 41 6.74 9.26 26.19
CA ALA A 41 6.20 9.15 24.84
C ALA A 41 6.97 10.07 23.87
N GLY A 42 6.98 9.72 22.58
CA GLY A 42 7.75 10.46 21.58
C GLY A 42 7.36 11.94 21.48
N GLU A 43 6.07 12.26 21.54
CA GLU A 43 5.59 13.64 21.47
C GLU A 43 6.03 14.48 22.67
N ASP A 44 5.93 13.94 23.88
CA ASP A 44 6.37 14.61 25.10
C ASP A 44 7.89 14.78 25.13
N ALA A 45 8.65 13.80 24.64
CA ALA A 45 10.09 13.93 24.48
C ALA A 45 10.46 15.05 23.49
N HIS A 46 9.73 15.20 22.38
CA HIS A 46 9.97 16.31 21.46
C HIS A 46 9.66 17.66 22.11
N ARG A 47 8.60 17.74 22.93
CA ARG A 47 8.24 18.96 23.68
C ARG A 47 9.31 19.33 24.70
N ALA A 48 9.78 18.35 25.49
CA ALA A 48 10.84 18.53 26.46
C ALA A 48 12.14 19.03 25.81
N LEU A 49 12.51 18.48 24.64
CA LEU A 49 13.68 18.97 23.90
C LEU A 49 13.51 20.43 23.42
N GLN A 50 12.31 20.79 22.96
CA GLN A 50 12.02 22.17 22.54
C GLN A 50 12.14 23.14 23.71
N GLU A 51 11.60 22.77 24.87
CA GLU A 51 11.67 23.55 26.10
C GLU A 51 13.11 23.79 26.54
N VAL A 52 13.93 22.75 26.58
CA VAL A 52 15.36 22.88 26.93
C VAL A 52 16.12 23.76 25.94
N LEU A 53 15.79 23.69 24.64
CA LEU A 53 16.42 24.57 23.64
C LEU A 53 15.98 26.03 23.78
N LEU A 54 14.73 26.27 24.17
CA LEU A 54 14.24 27.62 24.47
C LEU A 54 14.94 28.18 25.71
N ASP A 55 15.12 27.36 26.75
CA ASP A 55 15.82 27.80 27.97
C ASP A 55 17.32 28.01 27.73
N PHE A 56 17.93 27.21 26.84
CA PHE A 56 19.30 27.47 26.36
C PHE A 56 19.39 28.80 25.59
N TYR A 57 18.40 29.10 24.74
CA TYR A 57 18.30 30.38 24.04
C TYR A 57 18.20 31.55 25.03
N ASP A 58 17.37 31.44 26.07
CA ASP A 58 17.25 32.47 27.10
C ASP A 58 18.62 32.72 27.74
N GLN A 59 19.28 31.68 28.24
CA GLN A 59 20.59 31.85 28.87
C GLN A 59 21.64 32.48 27.92
N ALA A 60 21.56 32.19 26.61
CA ALA A 60 22.42 32.81 25.60
C ALA A 60 22.12 34.30 25.38
N ALA A 61 20.84 34.63 25.24
CA ALA A 61 20.35 35.99 25.01
C ALA A 61 20.60 36.90 26.23
N ASP A 62 20.50 36.33 27.43
CA ASP A 62 20.64 37.05 28.70
C ASP A 62 22.10 37.29 29.09
N GLY A 63 23.04 36.63 28.42
CA GLY A 63 24.44 36.62 28.84
C GLY A 63 24.76 35.71 30.02
N ARG A 64 23.80 34.88 30.47
CA ARG A 64 23.99 33.90 31.55
C ARG A 64 24.86 32.71 31.12
N LEU A 65 24.96 32.43 29.82
CA LEU A 65 25.96 31.49 29.29
C LEU A 65 27.34 32.15 29.24
N ALA A 66 28.26 31.67 30.08
CA ALA A 66 29.67 32.08 30.07
C ALA A 66 30.37 31.80 28.73
N GLY A 67 29.94 30.75 28.03
CA GLY A 67 30.46 30.37 26.72
C GLY A 67 29.64 29.24 26.10
N TRP A 68 29.93 28.94 24.84
CA TRP A 68 29.31 27.79 24.18
C TRP A 68 29.87 26.48 24.74
N PRO A 69 29.03 25.53 25.18
CA PRO A 69 29.51 24.25 25.73
C PRO A 69 30.33 23.46 24.69
N THR A 70 31.44 22.87 25.11
CA THR A 70 32.27 22.01 24.25
C THR A 70 31.51 20.73 23.83
N ASP A 71 30.75 20.14 24.74
CA ASP A 71 29.75 19.10 24.45
C ASP A 71 28.32 19.66 24.60
N LEU A 72 27.84 20.30 23.53
CA LEU A 72 26.46 20.83 23.48
C LEU A 72 25.42 19.72 23.68
N ARG A 73 25.64 18.53 23.12
CA ARG A 73 24.69 17.43 23.25
C ARG A 73 24.59 16.99 24.71
N GLY A 74 25.73 16.78 25.37
CA GLY A 74 25.78 16.44 26.79
C GLY A 74 25.10 17.50 27.66
N HIS A 75 25.36 18.78 27.40
CA HIS A 75 24.73 19.90 28.11
C HIS A 75 23.19 19.88 27.97
N ILE A 76 22.68 19.81 26.73
CA ILE A 76 21.24 19.78 26.46
C ILE A 76 20.58 18.52 27.03
N TYR A 77 21.21 17.35 26.90
CA TYR A 77 20.66 16.10 27.46
C TYR A 77 20.69 16.09 28.99
N GLY A 78 21.67 16.75 29.62
CA GLY A 78 21.72 16.95 31.07
C GLY A 78 20.55 17.78 31.59
N ALA A 79 20.32 18.95 30.98
CA ALA A 79 19.17 19.80 31.30
C ALA A 79 17.84 19.08 31.06
N ALA A 80 17.73 18.35 29.93
CA ALA A 80 16.54 17.57 29.63
C ALA A 80 16.30 16.42 30.62
N ARG A 81 17.37 15.78 31.12
CA ARG A 81 17.28 14.77 32.18
C ARG A 81 16.69 15.36 33.45
N GLN A 82 17.12 16.55 33.86
CA GLN A 82 16.58 17.24 35.03
C GLN A 82 15.08 17.53 34.85
N LEU A 83 14.69 18.13 33.70
CA LEU A 83 13.30 18.42 33.34
C LEU A 83 12.41 17.16 33.34
N LEU A 84 12.85 16.08 32.69
CA LEU A 84 12.08 14.83 32.61
C LEU A 84 11.97 14.12 33.96
N THR A 85 13.03 14.15 34.76
CA THR A 85 13.02 13.59 36.13
C THR A 85 11.98 14.32 36.97
N ALA A 86 12.05 15.66 37.01
CA ALA A 86 11.09 16.50 37.72
C ALA A 86 9.63 16.24 37.31
N THR A 87 9.40 16.08 36.01
CA THR A 87 8.07 15.76 35.46
C THR A 87 7.58 14.39 35.93
N THR A 88 8.47 13.40 36.03
CA THR A 88 8.11 12.03 36.43
C THR A 88 7.92 11.89 37.94
N THR A 89 8.72 12.59 38.74
CA THR A 89 8.66 12.55 40.21
C THR A 89 7.72 13.59 40.80
N ASN A 90 7.13 14.46 39.97
CA ASN A 90 6.32 15.61 40.39
C ASN A 90 7.05 16.50 41.43
N THR A 91 8.36 16.67 41.24
CA THR A 91 9.22 17.46 42.13
C THR A 91 9.66 18.73 41.43
N VAL A 92 9.72 19.84 42.15
CA VAL A 92 10.35 21.07 41.64
C VAL A 92 11.86 20.87 41.60
N THR A 93 12.44 20.83 40.41
CA THR A 93 13.90 20.91 40.24
C THR A 93 14.37 22.34 40.49
N ALA A 94 15.27 22.51 41.46
CA ALA A 94 16.13 23.69 41.49
C ALA A 94 17.07 23.60 40.28
N SER A 95 17.09 24.63 39.44
CA SER A 95 18.06 24.74 38.35
C SER A 95 19.39 25.19 38.92
N ASP A 96 20.47 24.47 38.62
CA ASP A 96 21.84 24.89 38.96
C ASP A 96 22.31 26.07 38.08
N ALA A 97 21.56 26.41 37.03
CA ALA A 97 21.88 27.54 36.18
C ALA A 97 21.55 28.87 36.89
N PRO A 98 22.37 29.93 36.72
CA PRO A 98 22.07 31.24 37.28
C PRO A 98 20.66 31.68 36.90
N ALA A 99 19.79 31.89 37.89
CA ALA A 99 18.44 32.40 37.62
C ALA A 99 18.49 33.88 37.27
N LEU A 100 17.60 34.32 36.37
CA LEU A 100 17.35 35.75 36.22
C LEU A 100 16.78 36.31 37.53
N PRO A 101 17.13 37.54 37.92
CA PRO A 101 16.47 38.21 39.04
C PRO A 101 14.94 38.18 38.86
N ALA A 102 14.21 37.86 39.94
CA ALA A 102 12.74 37.77 39.92
C ALA A 102 12.01 38.96 39.25
N PRO A 103 12.39 40.24 39.46
CA PRO A 103 11.73 41.35 38.77
C PRO A 103 11.98 41.35 37.26
N GLU A 104 13.20 41.02 36.81
CA GLU A 104 13.54 40.94 35.39
C GLU A 104 12.82 39.77 34.71
N ALA A 105 12.80 38.61 35.36
CA ALA A 105 12.06 37.44 34.87
C ALA A 105 10.56 37.75 34.73
N SER A 106 9.96 38.41 35.72
CA SER A 106 8.55 38.77 35.71
C SER A 106 8.22 39.78 34.60
N ARG A 107 9.05 40.81 34.43
CA ARG A 107 8.90 41.83 33.37
C ARG A 107 8.97 41.21 31.98
N ARG A 108 9.94 40.33 31.73
CA ARG A 108 10.06 39.61 30.45
C ARG A 108 8.88 38.70 30.17
N GLN A 109 8.42 37.95 31.17
CA GLN A 109 7.23 37.12 31.02
C GLN A 109 5.98 37.95 30.73
N LEU A 110 5.84 39.13 31.36
CA LEU A 110 4.76 40.07 31.05
C LEU A 110 4.88 40.59 29.62
N LEU A 111 6.07 41.00 29.20
CA LEU A 111 6.30 41.49 27.84
C LEU A 111 6.00 40.42 26.78
N LEU A 112 6.50 39.19 26.96
CA LEU A 112 6.22 38.08 26.04
C LEU A 112 4.72 37.83 25.92
N ARG A 113 4.01 37.76 27.05
CA ARG A 113 2.55 37.59 27.05
C ARG A 113 1.83 38.74 26.33
N THR A 114 2.31 39.96 26.50
CA THR A 114 1.73 41.16 25.88
C THR A 114 2.00 41.18 24.37
N PHE A 115 3.25 40.89 23.95
CA PHE A 115 3.64 40.75 22.55
C PHE A 115 2.79 39.72 21.82
N LEU A 116 2.57 38.54 22.42
CA LEU A 116 1.76 37.48 21.82
C LEU A 116 0.28 37.88 21.62
N ARG A 117 -0.23 38.82 22.43
CA ARG A 117 -1.61 39.34 22.32
C ARG A 117 -1.77 40.44 21.27
N LEU A 118 -0.68 41.03 20.77
CA LEU A 118 -0.75 42.00 19.67
C LEU A 118 -1.31 41.34 18.40
N GLY A 119 -1.89 42.12 17.50
CA GLY A 119 -2.34 41.63 16.19
C GLY A 119 -1.18 41.03 15.36
N PRO A 120 -1.48 40.13 14.41
CA PRO A 120 -0.47 39.43 13.62
C PRO A 120 0.48 40.39 12.90
N ASP A 121 -0.04 41.46 12.30
CA ASP A 121 0.76 42.45 11.59
C ASP A 121 1.73 43.18 12.54
N CYS A 122 1.26 43.62 13.71
CA CYS A 122 2.14 44.24 14.70
C CYS A 122 3.22 43.29 15.19
N ARG A 123 2.90 42.02 15.46
CA ARG A 123 3.91 41.04 15.83
C ARG A 123 4.96 40.86 14.74
N GLN A 124 4.54 40.86 13.48
CA GLN A 124 5.43 40.70 12.33
C GLN A 124 6.32 41.93 12.10
N ILE A 125 5.78 43.13 12.23
CA ILE A 125 6.54 44.39 12.14
C ILE A 125 7.63 44.41 13.22
N LEU A 126 7.24 44.17 14.47
CA LEU A 126 8.19 44.15 15.59
C LEU A 126 9.20 43.01 15.42
N GLN A 127 8.81 41.87 14.86
CA GLN A 127 9.74 40.78 14.55
C GLN A 127 10.80 41.20 13.53
N TYR A 128 10.38 41.79 12.42
CA TYR A 128 11.30 42.24 11.38
C TYR A 128 12.25 43.34 11.88
N PHE A 129 11.74 44.26 12.68
CA PHE A 129 12.55 45.35 13.20
C PHE A 129 13.49 44.90 14.32
N TYR A 130 12.96 44.35 15.42
CA TYR A 130 13.73 44.07 16.64
C TYR A 130 14.54 42.78 16.57
N PHE A 131 14.12 41.79 15.78
CA PHE A 131 14.83 40.50 15.72
C PHE A 131 15.59 40.28 14.42
N ASN A 132 15.04 40.73 13.29
CA ASN A 132 15.75 40.62 12.00
C ASN A 132 16.57 41.86 11.63
N ASN A 133 16.55 42.91 12.44
CA ASN A 133 17.27 44.17 12.23
C ASN A 133 17.00 44.77 10.84
N TYR A 134 15.75 44.70 10.37
CA TYR A 134 15.38 45.31 9.10
C TYR A 134 15.33 46.83 9.22
N ARG A 135 16.06 47.52 8.33
CA ARG A 135 15.89 48.96 8.09
C ARG A 135 14.49 49.24 7.57
N PHE A 136 14.00 50.47 7.76
CA PHE A 136 12.65 50.88 7.35
C PHE A 136 12.33 50.64 5.88
N ASP A 137 13.30 50.82 4.96
CA ASP A 137 13.09 50.52 3.53
C ASP A 137 12.77 49.04 3.30
N LYS A 138 13.54 48.16 3.95
CA LYS A 138 13.35 46.71 3.85
C LYS A 138 12.07 46.27 4.56
N LEU A 139 11.75 46.89 5.70
CA LEU A 139 10.50 46.66 6.41
C LEU A 139 9.30 47.04 5.54
N ALA A 140 9.34 48.21 4.88
CA ALA A 140 8.30 48.66 3.96
C ALA A 140 8.06 47.65 2.84
N VAL A 141 9.12 47.22 2.15
CA VAL A 141 9.03 46.21 1.08
C VAL A 141 8.45 44.89 1.61
N LYS A 142 8.86 44.45 2.80
CA LYS A 142 8.41 43.17 3.37
C LYS A 142 6.96 43.18 3.85
N MET A 143 6.48 44.33 4.31
CA MET A 143 5.10 44.51 4.75
C MET A 143 4.17 45.00 3.63
N GLY A 144 4.70 45.38 2.47
CA GLY A 144 3.92 45.92 1.35
C GLY A 144 3.51 47.38 1.53
N TYR A 145 4.27 48.17 2.29
CA TYR A 145 4.03 49.60 2.48
C TYR A 145 4.63 50.45 1.36
N ALA A 146 4.03 51.62 1.12
CA ALA A 146 4.45 52.52 0.05
C ALA A 146 5.91 53.01 0.19
N ASN A 147 6.37 53.27 1.41
CA ASN A 147 7.72 53.77 1.69
C ASN A 147 8.13 53.56 3.16
N ALA A 148 9.38 53.89 3.46
CA ALA A 148 9.97 53.82 4.80
C ALA A 148 9.23 54.68 5.85
N THR A 149 8.64 55.81 5.45
CA THR A 149 7.89 56.69 6.35
C THR A 149 6.64 55.99 6.88
N VAL A 150 5.88 55.33 6.01
CA VAL A 150 4.71 54.53 6.42
C VAL A 150 5.15 53.37 7.31
N ALA A 151 6.26 52.68 6.98
CA ALA A 151 6.78 51.59 7.80
C ALA A 151 7.15 52.04 9.22
N ARG A 152 7.73 53.23 9.37
CA ARG A 152 8.06 53.81 10.67
C ARG A 152 6.82 54.16 11.48
N LEU A 153 5.82 54.78 10.86
CA LEU A 153 4.54 55.07 11.50
C LEU A 153 3.88 53.78 12.03
N GLN A 154 3.82 52.74 11.19
CA GLN A 154 3.25 51.44 11.59
C GLN A 154 4.06 50.79 12.74
N LYS A 155 5.39 50.91 12.74
CA LYS A 155 6.23 50.45 13.87
C LYS A 155 5.87 51.20 15.16
N SER A 156 5.81 52.53 15.11
CA SER A 156 5.47 53.38 16.25
C SER A 156 4.07 53.07 16.79
N ASP A 157 3.07 52.91 15.92
CA ASP A 157 1.71 52.53 16.31
C ASP A 157 1.67 51.17 17.04
N CYS A 158 2.44 50.19 16.56
CA CYS A 158 2.52 48.88 17.20
C CYS A 158 3.29 48.91 18.54
N LEU A 159 4.33 49.73 18.66
CA LEU A 159 5.03 49.94 19.93
C LEU A 159 4.15 50.66 20.95
N ARG A 160 3.41 51.68 20.52
CA ARG A 160 2.44 52.38 21.38
C ARG A 160 1.40 51.40 21.91
N LYS A 161 0.80 50.56 21.07
CA LYS A 161 -0.15 49.51 21.49
C LYS A 161 0.46 48.53 22.50
N LEU A 162 1.74 48.18 22.32
CA LEU A 162 2.47 47.33 23.27
C LEU A 162 2.63 48.03 24.63
N HIS A 163 3.11 49.27 24.63
CA HIS A 163 3.34 50.03 25.85
C HIS A 163 2.05 50.40 26.60
N GLU A 164 0.97 50.75 25.90
CA GLU A 164 -0.37 50.92 26.49
C GLU A 164 -0.88 49.63 27.15
N ALA A 165 -0.58 48.47 26.55
CA ALA A 165 -0.96 47.19 27.15
C ALA A 165 -0.09 46.81 28.36
N LEU A 166 1.16 47.25 28.40
CA LEU A 166 2.04 47.12 29.57
C LEU A 166 1.61 48.06 30.70
N ASP A 167 1.22 49.29 30.37
CA ASP A 167 0.73 50.29 31.31
C ASP A 167 -0.57 49.85 31.97
N ARG A 168 -1.53 49.31 31.20
CA ARG A 168 -2.73 48.66 31.74
C ARG A 168 -2.45 47.45 32.65
N ALA A 169 -1.23 46.90 32.59
CA ALA A 169 -0.80 45.80 33.44
C ALA A 169 0.13 46.28 34.59
N ASP A 170 0.16 47.59 34.86
CA ASP A 170 0.95 48.26 35.88
C ASP A 170 2.45 47.97 35.76
N ALA A 171 2.95 47.83 34.52
CA ALA A 171 4.36 47.57 34.29
C ALA A 171 5.21 48.81 34.68
N PRO A 172 6.31 48.63 35.42
CA PRO A 172 7.09 49.75 35.94
C PRO A 172 7.65 50.63 34.80
N GLY A 173 7.54 51.95 34.96
CA GLY A 173 8.06 52.93 34.00
C GLY A 173 7.28 53.07 32.68
N SER A 174 6.20 52.31 32.49
CA SER A 174 5.44 52.32 31.23
C SER A 174 4.60 53.60 31.03
N ALA A 175 4.00 54.14 32.10
CA ALA A 175 3.29 55.41 32.08
C ALA A 175 4.19 56.59 31.67
N GLN A 176 5.36 56.72 32.30
CA GLN A 176 6.33 57.77 31.95
C GLN A 176 6.84 57.58 30.53
N LEU A 177 7.11 56.34 30.12
CA LEU A 177 7.51 56.03 28.76
C LEU A 177 6.46 56.49 27.73
N LEU A 178 5.18 56.23 27.95
CA LEU A 178 4.12 56.63 27.02
C LEU A 178 4.06 58.15 26.81
N GLN A 179 4.34 58.94 27.85
CA GLN A 179 4.38 60.40 27.77
C GLN A 179 5.46 60.90 26.81
N TYR A 180 6.65 60.28 26.82
CA TYR A 180 7.82 60.71 26.04
C TYR A 180 8.10 59.81 24.82
N LEU A 181 7.24 58.82 24.53
CA LEU A 181 7.52 57.75 23.55
C LEU A 181 7.87 58.31 22.17
N THR A 182 7.11 59.30 21.70
CA THR A 182 7.31 59.85 20.34
C THR A 182 8.67 60.52 20.20
N ASP A 183 9.11 61.29 21.20
CA ASP A 183 10.40 61.99 21.17
C ASP A 183 11.56 61.00 21.27
N ILE A 184 11.43 60.01 22.16
CA ILE A 184 12.40 58.93 22.31
C ILE A 184 12.52 58.10 21.01
N GLU A 185 11.40 57.78 20.35
CA GLU A 185 11.43 57.05 19.08
C GLU A 185 12.07 57.87 17.95
N ARG A 186 11.81 59.19 17.89
CA ARG A 186 12.46 60.08 16.91
C ARG A 186 13.98 60.09 17.10
N ALA A 187 14.45 60.21 18.35
CA ALA A 187 15.86 60.14 18.68
C ALA A 187 16.46 58.77 18.29
N ALA A 188 15.83 57.68 18.74
CA ALA A 188 16.31 56.31 18.49
C ALA A 188 16.32 55.92 17.00
N ASP A 189 15.35 56.43 16.22
CA ASP A 189 15.26 56.18 14.78
C ASP A 189 16.17 57.12 13.95
N GLY A 190 16.94 57.99 14.61
CA GLY A 190 17.88 58.93 13.97
C GLY A 190 17.17 60.02 13.16
N GLN A 191 16.00 60.47 13.62
CA GLN A 191 15.20 61.51 12.95
C GLN A 191 15.48 62.93 13.45
N LEU A 192 16.33 63.08 14.46
CA LEU A 192 16.76 64.38 14.96
C LEU A 192 17.95 64.91 14.15
N SER A 193 17.91 66.20 13.80
CA SER A 193 19.09 66.91 13.32
C SER A 193 20.16 66.98 14.42
N ALA A 194 21.40 67.34 14.06
CA ALA A 194 22.49 67.42 15.04
C ALA A 194 22.15 68.35 16.23
N THR A 195 21.54 69.51 15.95
CA THR A 195 21.14 70.46 16.99
C THR A 195 19.99 69.93 17.85
N GLU A 196 18.97 69.31 17.24
CA GLU A 196 17.87 68.69 18.01
C GLU A 196 18.37 67.51 18.86
N GLN A 197 19.40 66.80 18.41
CA GLN A 197 20.02 65.72 19.17
C GLN A 197 20.78 66.27 20.39
N ASP A 198 21.56 67.34 20.22
CA ASP A 198 22.26 68.01 21.32
C ASP A 198 21.25 68.55 22.37
N ASP A 199 20.16 69.18 21.92
CA ASP A 199 19.08 69.66 22.80
C ASP A 199 18.39 68.50 23.55
N PHE A 200 18.13 67.39 22.88
CA PHE A 200 17.54 66.19 23.50
C PHE A 200 18.49 65.56 24.54
N ASP A 201 19.79 65.52 24.25
CA ASP A 201 20.80 65.00 25.16
C ASP A 201 20.96 65.91 26.40
N GLU A 202 20.88 67.24 26.24
CA GLU A 202 20.82 68.19 27.36
C GLU A 202 19.55 67.98 28.21
N LEU A 203 18.39 67.80 27.58
CA LEU A 203 17.14 67.47 28.28
C LEU A 203 17.25 66.17 29.05
N LEU A 204 17.90 65.13 28.51
CA LEU A 204 18.16 63.88 29.23
C LEU A 204 19.01 64.08 30.48
N VAL A 205 19.89 65.09 30.51
CA VAL A 205 20.72 65.44 31.69
C VAL A 205 19.92 66.16 32.76
N HIS A 206 18.93 66.97 32.40
CA HIS A 206 18.19 67.81 33.35
C HIS A 206 16.81 67.27 33.75
N ASP A 207 16.09 66.62 32.85
CA ASP A 207 14.78 66.03 33.12
C ASP A 207 14.92 64.57 33.62
N ALA A 208 14.66 64.38 34.91
CA ALA A 208 14.70 63.06 35.53
C ALA A 208 13.61 62.11 35.01
N ALA A 209 12.42 62.62 34.65
CA ALA A 209 11.31 61.82 34.15
C ALA A 209 11.59 61.34 32.72
N LEU A 210 12.08 62.22 31.84
CA LEU A 210 12.52 61.85 30.49
C LEU A 210 13.63 60.79 30.54
N ARG A 211 14.62 60.95 31.43
CA ARG A 211 15.70 59.98 31.59
C ARG A 211 15.19 58.61 32.03
N GLN A 212 14.24 58.56 32.97
CA GLN A 212 13.61 57.31 33.40
C GLN A 212 12.81 56.66 32.26
N ALA A 213 12.07 57.46 31.49
CA ALA A 213 11.37 56.99 30.30
C ALA A 213 12.33 56.41 29.26
N TYR A 214 13.46 57.07 29.00
CA TYR A 214 14.50 56.58 28.09
C TYR A 214 15.12 55.26 28.56
N LEU A 215 15.44 55.12 29.84
CA LEU A 215 15.91 53.86 30.41
C LEU A 215 14.87 52.74 30.30
N ALA A 216 13.59 53.06 30.52
CA ALA A 216 12.49 52.12 30.34
C ALA A 216 12.36 51.69 28.87
N TYR A 217 12.49 52.62 27.92
CA TYR A 217 12.48 52.32 26.48
C TYR A 217 13.58 51.32 26.09
N GLU A 218 14.82 51.57 26.52
CA GLU A 218 15.95 50.67 26.25
C GLU A 218 15.73 49.28 26.85
N GLN A 219 15.22 49.24 28.10
CA GLN A 219 14.95 47.99 28.80
C GLN A 219 13.83 47.18 28.12
N TYR A 220 12.69 47.80 27.81
CA TYR A 220 11.61 47.13 27.09
C TYR A 220 12.02 46.74 25.67
N GLY A 221 12.87 47.54 25.01
CA GLY A 221 13.47 47.20 23.72
C GLY A 221 14.31 45.92 23.79
N ALA A 222 15.17 45.79 24.81
CA ALA A 222 15.97 44.58 25.03
C ALA A 222 15.09 43.35 25.31
N ASP A 223 14.11 43.50 26.18
CA ASP A 223 13.15 42.43 26.49
C ASP A 223 12.32 42.05 25.25
N LEU A 224 11.99 43.02 24.38
CA LEU A 224 11.23 42.77 23.16
C LEU A 224 12.06 41.96 22.16
N ARG A 225 13.35 42.30 21.98
CA ARG A 225 14.29 41.50 21.18
C ARG A 225 14.34 40.05 21.67
N TRP A 226 14.42 39.87 23.00
CA TRP A 226 14.38 38.55 23.61
C TRP A 226 13.05 37.82 23.32
N ALA A 227 11.90 38.46 23.60
CA ALA A 227 10.57 37.85 23.47
C ALA A 227 10.27 37.42 22.03
N VAL A 228 10.56 38.31 21.08
CA VAL A 228 10.40 38.04 19.65
C VAL A 228 11.29 36.88 19.21
N GLY A 229 12.55 36.86 19.64
CA GLY A 229 13.48 35.80 19.26
C GLY A 229 13.13 34.44 19.87
N ARG A 230 12.71 34.41 21.14
CA ARG A 230 12.20 33.21 21.82
C ARG A 230 10.99 32.64 21.09
N GLU A 231 10.02 33.50 20.74
CA GLU A 231 8.83 33.08 20.00
C GLU A 231 9.18 32.62 18.56
N THR A 232 10.09 33.32 17.88
CA THR A 232 10.56 32.92 16.55
C THR A 232 11.22 31.53 16.58
N LEU A 233 12.03 31.26 17.59
CA LEU A 233 12.64 29.94 17.79
C LEU A 233 11.55 28.88 18.04
N ARG A 234 10.62 29.14 18.96
CA ARG A 234 9.51 28.24 19.27
C ARG A 234 8.75 27.84 18.00
N GLN A 235 8.31 28.82 17.20
CA GLN A 235 7.57 28.57 15.96
C GLN A 235 8.37 27.75 14.95
N ARG A 236 9.68 28.00 14.81
CA ARG A 236 10.55 27.22 13.91
C ARG A 236 10.68 25.78 14.36
N LEU A 237 10.88 25.53 15.65
CA LEU A 237 10.98 24.18 16.21
C LEU A 237 9.65 23.42 16.06
N GLU A 238 8.51 24.07 16.33
CA GLU A 238 7.19 23.50 16.12
C GLU A 238 6.92 23.19 14.64
N ALA A 239 7.26 24.10 13.72
CA ALA A 239 7.09 23.89 12.29
C ALA A 239 7.94 22.71 11.78
N GLN A 240 9.19 22.59 12.25
CA GLN A 240 10.05 21.45 11.95
C GLN A 240 9.47 20.14 12.48
N ASN A 241 8.97 20.14 13.72
CA ASN A 241 8.32 18.99 14.33
C ASN A 241 7.10 18.53 13.52
N ARG A 242 6.20 19.46 13.15
CA ARG A 242 5.02 19.17 12.32
C ARG A 242 5.41 18.58 10.97
N ARG A 243 6.42 19.15 10.29
CA ARG A 243 6.94 18.63 9.01
C ARG A 243 7.51 17.22 9.16
N ALA A 244 8.25 16.94 10.24
CA ALA A 244 8.81 15.62 10.49
C ALA A 244 7.70 14.57 10.71
N VAL A 245 6.68 14.89 11.51
CA VAL A 245 5.52 14.01 11.75
C VAL A 245 4.76 13.74 10.45
N GLN A 246 4.50 14.78 9.65
CA GLN A 246 3.82 14.63 8.35
C GLN A 246 4.59 13.71 7.40
N ARG A 247 5.93 13.86 7.31
CA ARG A 247 6.79 13.00 6.50
C ARG A 247 6.74 11.54 6.97
N ALA A 248 6.83 11.31 8.29
CA ALA A 248 6.74 9.97 8.86
C ALA A 248 5.37 9.32 8.56
N ALA A 249 4.27 10.05 8.73
CA ALA A 249 2.93 9.57 8.42
C ALA A 249 2.75 9.25 6.93
N ALA A 250 3.26 10.12 6.04
CA ALA A 250 3.22 9.89 4.59
C ALA A 250 4.01 8.62 4.20
N GLN A 251 5.23 8.46 4.73
CA GLN A 251 6.04 7.26 4.50
C GLN A 251 5.35 5.99 4.99
N GLN A 252 4.70 6.04 6.16
CA GLN A 252 3.92 4.90 6.67
C GLN A 252 2.73 4.56 5.77
N ARG A 253 2.00 5.55 5.24
CA ARG A 253 0.90 5.33 4.29
C ARG A 253 1.40 4.62 3.03
N VAL A 254 2.49 5.11 2.43
CA VAL A 254 3.10 4.51 1.23
C VAL A 254 3.57 3.07 1.51
N ARG A 255 4.24 2.82 2.65
CA ARG A 255 4.66 1.47 3.04
C ARG A 255 3.47 0.52 3.22
N ARG A 256 2.38 0.97 3.86
CA ARG A 256 1.16 0.19 4.03
C ARG A 256 0.50 -0.16 2.69
N GLN A 257 0.42 0.80 1.77
CA GLN A 257 -0.10 0.57 0.42
C GLN A 257 0.75 -0.44 -0.36
N ARG A 258 2.09 -0.27 -0.35
CA ARG A 258 3.02 -1.23 -0.98
C ARG A 258 2.88 -2.63 -0.40
N ARG A 259 2.81 -2.76 0.93
CA ARG A 259 2.63 -4.06 1.60
C ARG A 259 1.31 -4.73 1.21
N ARG A 260 0.21 -3.97 1.11
CA ARG A 260 -1.10 -4.50 0.66
C ARG A 260 -1.04 -4.99 -0.79
N LEU A 261 -0.42 -4.23 -1.69
CA LEU A 261 -0.23 -4.63 -3.08
C LEU A 261 0.63 -5.89 -3.17
N GLN A 262 1.75 -5.94 -2.45
CA GLN A 262 2.61 -7.13 -2.39
C GLN A 262 1.87 -8.37 -1.90
N ILE A 263 1.05 -8.25 -0.84
CA ILE A 263 0.23 -9.36 -0.35
C ILE A 263 -0.80 -9.81 -1.41
N ARG A 264 -1.47 -8.87 -2.09
CA ARG A 264 -2.43 -9.20 -3.16
C ARG A 264 -1.75 -9.94 -4.31
N TRP A 265 -0.59 -9.46 -4.77
CA TRP A 265 0.18 -10.14 -5.82
C TRP A 265 0.66 -11.53 -5.37
N ALA A 266 1.10 -11.67 -4.12
CA ALA A 266 1.49 -12.98 -3.57
C ALA A 266 0.34 -13.99 -3.56
N LEU A 267 -0.88 -13.54 -3.19
CA LEU A 267 -2.08 -14.39 -3.24
C LEU A 267 -2.45 -14.80 -4.67
N TRP A 268 -2.40 -13.87 -5.63
CA TRP A 268 -2.65 -14.18 -7.05
C TRP A 268 -1.60 -15.16 -7.61
N SER A 269 -0.32 -14.98 -7.28
CA SER A 269 0.72 -15.92 -7.70
C SER A 269 0.54 -17.31 -7.08
N ALA A 270 0.10 -17.39 -5.81
CA ALA A 270 -0.18 -18.67 -5.17
C ALA A 270 -1.39 -19.39 -5.80
N LEU A 271 -2.45 -18.64 -6.14
CA LEU A 271 -3.62 -19.19 -6.83
C LEU A 271 -3.25 -19.72 -8.23
N ALA A 272 -2.48 -18.94 -9.00
CA ALA A 272 -2.03 -19.36 -10.33
C ALA A 272 -1.16 -20.62 -10.25
N ALA A 273 -0.25 -20.71 -9.27
CA ALA A 273 0.56 -21.91 -9.04
C ALA A 273 -0.30 -23.12 -8.67
N ALA A 274 -1.30 -22.95 -7.79
CA ALA A 274 -2.22 -24.02 -7.42
C ALA A 274 -3.06 -24.53 -8.61
N LEU A 275 -3.55 -23.61 -9.46
CA LEU A 275 -4.27 -23.97 -10.68
C LEU A 275 -3.39 -24.71 -11.69
N LEU A 276 -2.13 -24.29 -11.86
CA LEU A 276 -1.17 -24.99 -12.72
C LEU A 276 -0.89 -26.42 -12.19
N ILE A 277 -0.69 -26.58 -10.89
CA ILE A 277 -0.50 -27.91 -10.27
C ILE A 277 -1.74 -28.78 -10.48
N ALA A 278 -2.95 -28.23 -10.27
CA ALA A 278 -4.19 -28.96 -10.49
C ALA A 278 -4.35 -29.37 -11.96
N ALA A 279 -4.04 -28.49 -12.91
CA ALA A 279 -4.09 -28.79 -14.34
C ALA A 279 -3.14 -29.95 -14.69
N VAL A 280 -1.88 -29.90 -14.24
CA VAL A 280 -0.89 -30.96 -14.49
C VAL A 280 -1.36 -32.32 -13.93
N LEU A 281 -2.01 -32.34 -12.77
CA LEU A 281 -2.46 -33.58 -12.12
C LEU A 281 -3.74 -34.16 -12.72
N TRP A 282 -4.66 -33.33 -13.23
CA TRP A 282 -6.00 -33.76 -13.65
C TRP A 282 -6.18 -33.89 -15.16
N LEU A 283 -5.52 -33.07 -15.97
CA LEU A 283 -5.64 -33.09 -17.43
C LEU A 283 -5.36 -34.47 -18.07
N PRO A 284 -4.38 -35.28 -17.59
CA PRO A 284 -4.11 -36.60 -18.17
C PRO A 284 -5.26 -37.60 -17.97
N LYS A 285 -6.09 -37.42 -16.94
CA LYS A 285 -7.22 -38.33 -16.66
C LYS A 285 -8.40 -38.12 -17.59
N LEU A 286 -8.59 -36.90 -18.09
CA LEU A 286 -9.68 -36.55 -19.02
C LEU A 286 -9.41 -36.97 -20.47
N LEU A 287 -8.14 -37.23 -20.83
CA LEU A 287 -7.71 -37.47 -22.22
C LEU A 287 -7.41 -38.96 -22.50
N ARG A 288 -7.94 -39.91 -21.71
CA ARG A 288 -7.72 -41.34 -21.97
C ARG A 288 -8.45 -41.77 -23.26
N PRO A 289 -7.78 -42.38 -24.25
CA PRO A 289 -8.44 -42.87 -25.45
C PRO A 289 -9.35 -44.06 -25.09
N THR A 290 -10.60 -44.02 -25.52
CA THR A 290 -11.54 -45.14 -25.45
C THR A 290 -11.32 -46.05 -26.66
N HIS A 291 -10.99 -47.33 -26.44
CA HIS A 291 -10.96 -48.33 -27.52
C HIS A 291 -12.38 -48.50 -28.10
N SER A 292 -12.53 -48.40 -29.42
CA SER A 292 -13.80 -48.55 -30.14
C SER A 292 -14.00 -49.99 -30.64
N TRP A 293 -15.25 -50.44 -30.76
CA TRP A 293 -15.60 -51.78 -31.26
C TRP A 293 -15.10 -52.03 -32.70
N GLU A 294 -14.89 -50.96 -33.48
CA GLU A 294 -14.42 -51.00 -34.87
C GLU A 294 -13.05 -51.67 -35.01
N GLU A 295 -12.20 -51.60 -33.98
CA GLU A 295 -10.87 -52.25 -33.98
C GLU A 295 -10.98 -53.79 -34.05
N TYR A 296 -12.13 -54.34 -33.66
CA TYR A 296 -12.39 -55.78 -33.57
C TYR A 296 -13.40 -56.28 -34.61
N ASP A 297 -13.89 -55.43 -35.52
CA ASP A 297 -14.84 -55.83 -36.56
C ASP A 297 -14.14 -56.59 -37.70
N VAL A 298 -14.71 -57.74 -38.07
CA VAL A 298 -14.15 -58.65 -39.09
C VAL A 298 -15.13 -58.76 -40.26
N GLN A 299 -14.63 -58.68 -41.50
CA GLN A 299 -15.46 -58.93 -42.68
C GLN A 299 -15.73 -60.43 -42.86
N ASP A 300 -17.01 -60.81 -42.90
CA ASP A 300 -17.42 -62.17 -43.22
C ASP A 300 -17.27 -62.42 -44.74
N PRO A 301 -16.74 -63.57 -45.18
CA PRO A 301 -16.51 -63.84 -46.61
C PRO A 301 -17.80 -64.10 -47.43
N GLY A 302 -18.94 -64.26 -46.76
CA GLY A 302 -20.22 -64.63 -47.37
C GLY A 302 -20.29 -66.11 -47.78
N VAL A 303 -21.47 -66.53 -48.25
CA VAL A 303 -21.68 -67.91 -48.74
C VAL A 303 -20.83 -68.14 -50.00
N PRO A 304 -19.96 -69.17 -50.03
CA PRO A 304 -19.14 -69.47 -51.20
C PRO A 304 -19.98 -69.72 -52.45
N ALA A 305 -19.50 -69.32 -53.62
CA ALA A 305 -20.23 -69.49 -54.89
C ALA A 305 -20.62 -70.95 -55.17
N ALA A 306 -19.76 -71.91 -54.75
CA ALA A 306 -20.06 -73.34 -54.84
C ALA A 306 -21.28 -73.76 -54.00
N ALA A 307 -21.44 -73.18 -52.80
CA ALA A 307 -22.58 -73.43 -51.91
C ALA A 307 -23.87 -72.70 -52.35
N ALA A 308 -23.74 -71.65 -53.16
CA ALA A 308 -24.86 -70.94 -53.79
C ALA A 308 -25.29 -71.54 -55.15
N LYS A 309 -24.64 -72.62 -55.61
CA LYS A 309 -24.93 -73.24 -56.91
C LYS A 309 -26.39 -73.71 -56.98
N GLY A 310 -27.08 -73.34 -58.06
CA GLY A 310 -28.51 -73.64 -58.25
C GLY A 310 -29.47 -72.69 -57.54
N ARG A 311 -28.97 -71.64 -56.87
CA ARG A 311 -29.78 -70.63 -56.15
C ARG A 311 -29.42 -69.22 -56.65
N PRO A 312 -30.02 -68.75 -57.78
CA PRO A 312 -29.59 -67.52 -58.44
C PRO A 312 -29.73 -66.28 -57.55
N LEU A 313 -30.82 -66.17 -56.79
CA LEU A 313 -31.02 -65.04 -55.86
C LEU A 313 -29.99 -65.02 -54.72
N LEU A 314 -29.55 -66.19 -54.24
CA LEU A 314 -28.51 -66.26 -53.21
C LEU A 314 -27.15 -65.86 -53.79
N LEU A 315 -26.83 -66.30 -55.01
CA LEU A 315 -25.62 -65.90 -55.71
C LEU A 315 -25.59 -64.37 -55.90
N GLU A 316 -26.68 -63.78 -56.40
CA GLU A 316 -26.81 -62.33 -56.57
C GLU A 316 -26.68 -61.58 -55.24
N THR A 317 -27.30 -62.09 -54.17
CA THR A 317 -27.16 -61.52 -52.82
C THR A 317 -25.70 -61.49 -52.36
N MET A 318 -24.95 -62.58 -52.57
CA MET A 318 -23.55 -62.68 -52.14
C MET A 318 -22.61 -61.83 -53.01
N GLU A 319 -22.90 -61.66 -54.29
CA GLU A 319 -22.18 -60.72 -55.17
C GLU A 319 -22.40 -59.27 -54.71
N GLN A 320 -23.65 -58.89 -54.44
CA GLN A 320 -23.98 -57.56 -53.92
C GLN A 320 -23.34 -57.31 -52.54
N TYR A 321 -23.34 -58.32 -51.66
CA TYR A 321 -22.70 -58.26 -50.34
C TYR A 321 -21.18 -58.00 -50.46
N ARG A 322 -20.47 -58.79 -51.28
CA ARG A 322 -19.03 -58.61 -51.50
C ARG A 322 -18.70 -57.29 -52.19
N GLY A 323 -19.61 -56.79 -53.02
CA GLY A 323 -19.51 -55.46 -53.64
C GLY A 323 -19.82 -54.29 -52.70
N GLY A 324 -20.08 -54.53 -51.41
CA GLY A 324 -20.43 -53.49 -50.44
C GLY A 324 -21.84 -52.90 -50.60
N ASN A 325 -22.64 -53.43 -51.53
CA ASN A 325 -24.00 -52.97 -51.83
C ASN A 325 -25.02 -53.60 -50.86
N TYR A 326 -24.85 -53.39 -49.56
CA TYR A 326 -25.61 -54.08 -48.51
C TYR A 326 -27.12 -53.86 -48.59
N GLY A 327 -27.57 -52.66 -48.97
CA GLY A 327 -28.98 -52.36 -49.14
C GLY A 327 -29.63 -53.11 -50.32
N ALA A 328 -28.88 -53.31 -51.42
CA ALA A 328 -29.34 -54.13 -52.54
C ALA A 328 -29.36 -55.61 -52.14
N ALA A 329 -28.27 -56.09 -51.53
CA ALA A 329 -28.17 -57.46 -51.04
C ALA A 329 -29.32 -57.81 -50.08
N LEU A 330 -29.67 -56.90 -49.16
CA LEU A 330 -30.76 -57.13 -48.22
C LEU A 330 -32.13 -57.25 -48.90
N ARG A 331 -32.39 -56.45 -49.94
CA ARG A 331 -33.62 -56.56 -50.74
C ARG A 331 -33.67 -57.87 -51.50
N THR A 332 -32.56 -58.30 -52.11
CA THR A 332 -32.46 -59.56 -52.85
C THR A 332 -32.63 -60.76 -51.91
N LEU A 333 -31.95 -60.76 -50.75
CA LEU A 333 -32.04 -61.80 -49.73
C LEU A 333 -33.49 -62.01 -49.26
N ARG A 334 -34.22 -60.92 -49.00
CA ARG A 334 -35.62 -60.98 -48.51
C ARG A 334 -36.63 -61.48 -49.53
N ARG A 335 -36.23 -61.70 -50.78
CA ARG A 335 -37.05 -62.37 -51.82
C ARG A 335 -36.85 -63.89 -51.83
N ILE A 336 -35.91 -64.41 -51.04
CA ILE A 336 -35.62 -65.84 -50.90
C ILE A 336 -36.43 -66.39 -49.73
N GLU A 337 -37.15 -67.47 -49.95
CA GLU A 337 -37.86 -68.16 -48.88
C GLU A 337 -36.85 -68.85 -47.93
N PRO A 338 -36.97 -68.71 -46.59
CA PRO A 338 -36.00 -69.28 -45.65
C PRO A 338 -35.78 -70.80 -45.80
N THR A 339 -36.79 -71.53 -46.29
CA THR A 339 -36.72 -72.98 -46.56
C THR A 339 -35.74 -73.34 -47.68
N GLN A 340 -35.40 -72.39 -48.57
CA GLN A 340 -34.51 -72.63 -49.72
C GLN A 340 -33.02 -72.59 -49.35
N ILE A 341 -32.65 -71.82 -48.32
CA ILE A 341 -31.24 -71.59 -47.94
C ILE A 341 -30.92 -72.01 -46.50
N GLY A 342 -31.93 -72.37 -45.71
CA GLY A 342 -31.79 -72.60 -44.27
C GLY A 342 -32.23 -71.36 -43.49
N GLN A 343 -33.06 -71.58 -42.47
CA GLN A 343 -33.60 -70.50 -41.66
C GLN A 343 -32.49 -69.74 -40.92
N ASP A 344 -31.46 -70.46 -40.44
CA ASP A 344 -30.30 -69.88 -39.76
C ASP A 344 -29.44 -69.02 -40.71
N THR A 345 -29.19 -69.50 -41.93
CA THR A 345 -28.45 -68.79 -42.96
C THR A 345 -29.20 -67.52 -43.38
N PHE A 346 -30.52 -67.61 -43.59
CA PHE A 346 -31.35 -66.44 -43.89
C PHE A 346 -31.28 -65.40 -42.77
N LEU A 347 -31.47 -65.81 -41.51
CA LEU A 347 -31.44 -64.90 -40.37
C LEU A 347 -30.05 -64.27 -40.17
N TYR A 348 -28.98 -65.07 -40.25
CA TYR A 348 -27.62 -64.61 -40.06
C TYR A 348 -27.23 -63.51 -41.05
N TYR A 349 -27.45 -63.74 -42.36
CA TYR A 349 -27.11 -62.74 -43.36
C TYR A 349 -28.04 -61.52 -43.33
N ASN A 350 -29.30 -61.65 -42.89
CA ASN A 350 -30.17 -60.50 -42.67
C ASN A 350 -29.62 -59.61 -41.54
N GLY A 351 -29.22 -60.20 -40.41
CA GLY A 351 -28.56 -59.50 -39.31
C GLY A 351 -27.25 -58.84 -39.74
N LEU A 352 -26.39 -59.57 -40.46
CA LEU A 352 -25.11 -59.05 -40.93
C LEU A 352 -25.26 -57.89 -41.92
N LEU A 353 -26.19 -57.98 -42.87
CA LEU A 353 -26.47 -56.91 -43.81
C LEU A 353 -27.05 -55.66 -43.13
N LEU A 354 -27.84 -55.83 -42.06
CA LEU A 354 -28.33 -54.71 -41.25
C LEU A 354 -27.20 -54.08 -40.44
N LEU A 355 -26.34 -54.88 -39.81
CA LEU A 355 -25.17 -54.39 -39.08
C LEU A 355 -24.25 -53.57 -39.99
N ARG A 356 -23.97 -54.07 -41.21
CA ARG A 356 -23.15 -53.38 -42.22
C ARG A 356 -23.79 -52.09 -42.76
N GLN A 357 -25.10 -51.92 -42.60
CA GLN A 357 -25.83 -50.68 -42.90
C GLN A 357 -25.89 -49.70 -41.71
N GLY A 358 -25.16 -49.98 -40.63
CA GLY A 358 -25.18 -49.15 -39.41
C GLY A 358 -26.50 -49.27 -38.64
N GLN A 359 -27.18 -50.41 -38.75
CA GLN A 359 -28.47 -50.68 -38.11
C GLN A 359 -28.36 -51.81 -37.05
N PRO A 360 -27.55 -51.65 -35.99
CA PRO A 360 -27.30 -52.70 -35.00
C PRO A 360 -28.56 -53.13 -34.24
N ASN A 361 -29.46 -52.19 -33.91
CA ASN A 361 -30.70 -52.47 -33.18
C ASN A 361 -31.61 -53.45 -33.94
N PHE A 362 -31.62 -53.36 -35.27
CA PHE A 362 -32.40 -54.30 -36.10
C PHE A 362 -31.67 -55.63 -36.25
N ALA A 363 -30.34 -55.61 -36.34
CA ALA A 363 -29.50 -56.80 -36.48
C ALA A 363 -29.53 -57.73 -35.26
N GLU A 364 -29.63 -57.16 -34.06
CA GLU A 364 -29.65 -57.86 -32.77
C GLU A 364 -30.65 -59.02 -32.76
N SER A 365 -31.90 -58.75 -33.12
CA SER A 365 -32.98 -59.74 -33.11
C SER A 365 -32.71 -60.94 -34.04
N TYR A 366 -32.00 -60.71 -35.15
CA TYR A 366 -31.62 -61.78 -36.08
C TYR A 366 -30.48 -62.62 -35.51
N PHE A 367 -29.44 -61.97 -34.98
CA PHE A 367 -28.31 -62.68 -34.40
C PHE A 367 -28.68 -63.46 -33.15
N GLN A 368 -29.53 -62.90 -32.29
CA GLN A 368 -30.01 -63.58 -31.08
C GLN A 368 -30.77 -64.87 -31.40
N ARG A 369 -31.58 -64.86 -32.47
CA ARG A 369 -32.31 -66.06 -32.91
C ARG A 369 -31.37 -67.15 -33.44
N VAL A 370 -30.32 -66.77 -34.16
CA VAL A 370 -29.32 -67.72 -34.69
C VAL A 370 -28.42 -68.25 -33.59
N SER A 371 -27.90 -67.39 -32.71
CA SER A 371 -27.04 -67.78 -31.58
C SER A 371 -27.75 -68.71 -30.59
N SER A 372 -29.09 -68.60 -30.48
CA SER A 372 -29.91 -69.43 -29.60
C SER A 372 -30.40 -70.73 -30.26
N SER A 373 -30.24 -70.91 -31.58
CA SER A 373 -30.76 -72.08 -32.29
C SER A 373 -29.86 -73.31 -32.06
N PRO A 374 -30.35 -74.42 -31.47
CA PRO A 374 -29.55 -75.63 -31.27
C PRO A 374 -29.18 -76.27 -32.61
N GLY A 375 -27.90 -76.58 -32.82
CA GLY A 375 -27.42 -77.31 -34.00
C GLY A 375 -27.06 -76.48 -35.23
N SER A 376 -27.23 -75.16 -35.23
CA SER A 376 -26.74 -74.31 -36.34
C SER A 376 -25.23 -74.11 -36.25
N GLU A 377 -24.53 -74.25 -37.37
CA GLU A 377 -23.09 -73.96 -37.47
C GLU A 377 -22.79 -72.46 -37.34
N LEU A 378 -23.80 -71.60 -37.54
CA LEU A 378 -23.69 -70.14 -37.49
C LEU A 378 -23.89 -69.56 -36.08
N ARG A 379 -24.09 -70.39 -35.04
CA ARG A 379 -24.27 -69.93 -33.65
C ARG A 379 -23.14 -69.05 -33.15
N GLY A 380 -21.90 -69.53 -33.32
CA GLY A 380 -20.69 -68.81 -32.91
C GLY A 380 -20.52 -67.49 -33.66
N PRO A 381 -20.59 -67.50 -35.00
CA PRO A 381 -20.60 -66.29 -35.80
C PRO A 381 -21.68 -65.28 -35.42
N ALA A 382 -22.91 -65.74 -35.19
CA ALA A 382 -24.00 -64.88 -34.78
C ALA A 382 -23.75 -64.26 -33.40
N ALA A 383 -23.24 -65.02 -32.44
CA ALA A 383 -22.89 -64.51 -31.12
C ALA A 383 -21.76 -63.45 -31.18
N PHE A 384 -20.80 -63.61 -32.09
CA PHE A 384 -19.73 -62.63 -32.28
C PHE A 384 -20.28 -61.28 -32.78
N PHE A 385 -21.06 -61.29 -33.86
CA PHE A 385 -21.65 -60.07 -34.40
C PHE A 385 -22.75 -59.48 -33.50
N LEU A 386 -23.44 -60.30 -32.70
CA LEU A 386 -24.30 -59.82 -31.62
C LEU A 386 -23.51 -59.02 -30.58
N GLY A 387 -22.35 -59.53 -30.17
CA GLY A 387 -21.46 -58.85 -29.24
C GLY A 387 -20.97 -57.49 -29.76
N LEU A 388 -20.56 -57.43 -31.03
CA LEU A 388 -20.19 -56.16 -31.68
C LEU A 388 -21.40 -55.22 -31.81
N SER A 389 -22.60 -55.74 -32.11
CA SER A 389 -23.83 -54.93 -32.21
C SER A 389 -24.19 -54.28 -30.88
N HIS A 390 -24.07 -55.00 -29.75
CA HIS A 390 -24.28 -54.42 -28.41
C HIS A 390 -23.18 -53.42 -28.05
N TRP A 391 -21.93 -53.70 -28.44
CA TRP A 391 -20.82 -52.78 -28.17
C TRP A 391 -20.97 -51.47 -28.93
N GLN A 392 -21.41 -51.53 -30.19
CA GLN A 392 -21.77 -50.35 -30.98
C GLN A 392 -22.89 -49.52 -30.32
N GLN A 393 -23.78 -50.15 -29.56
CA GLN A 393 -24.87 -49.50 -28.82
C GLN A 393 -24.48 -49.09 -27.39
N GLU A 394 -23.20 -49.15 -27.02
CA GLU A 394 -22.67 -48.87 -25.67
C GLU A 394 -23.18 -49.84 -24.57
N GLU A 395 -23.80 -50.95 -24.96
CA GLU A 395 -24.33 -51.98 -24.07
C GLU A 395 -23.24 -52.98 -23.64
N ARG A 396 -22.28 -52.50 -22.84
CA ARG A 396 -21.04 -53.24 -22.52
C ARG A 396 -21.28 -54.62 -21.89
N ALA A 397 -22.26 -54.74 -21.00
CA ALA A 397 -22.55 -55.99 -20.30
C ALA A 397 -23.08 -57.06 -21.27
N GLN A 398 -23.99 -56.68 -22.17
CA GLN A 398 -24.54 -57.54 -23.21
C GLN A 398 -23.48 -57.90 -24.25
N ALA A 399 -22.66 -56.93 -24.65
CA ALA A 399 -21.53 -57.14 -25.56
C ALA A 399 -20.56 -58.20 -25.02
N LYS A 400 -20.17 -58.08 -23.75
CA LYS A 400 -19.31 -59.04 -23.06
C LYS A 400 -19.92 -60.44 -23.03
N ALA A 401 -21.19 -60.55 -22.66
CA ALA A 401 -21.89 -61.84 -22.59
C ALA A 401 -21.98 -62.54 -23.96
N ALA A 402 -22.33 -61.80 -25.01
CA ALA A 402 -22.42 -62.34 -26.37
C ALA A 402 -21.04 -62.74 -26.94
N LEU A 403 -19.99 -61.95 -26.69
CA LEU A 403 -18.61 -62.33 -27.07
C LEU A 403 -18.13 -63.56 -26.29
N GLN A 404 -18.47 -63.70 -25.01
CA GLN A 404 -18.17 -64.91 -24.24
C GLN A 404 -18.85 -66.15 -24.83
N GLN A 405 -20.11 -66.02 -25.26
CA GLN A 405 -20.82 -67.09 -25.96
C GLN A 405 -20.12 -67.44 -27.29
N ALA A 406 -19.67 -66.43 -28.04
CA ALA A 406 -18.89 -66.64 -29.27
C ALA A 406 -17.58 -67.39 -29.03
N VAL A 407 -16.92 -67.16 -27.88
CA VAL A 407 -15.69 -67.86 -27.48
C VAL A 407 -15.95 -69.31 -27.04
N ALA A 408 -17.12 -69.57 -26.45
CA ALA A 408 -17.51 -70.89 -25.96
C ALA A 408 -17.80 -71.89 -27.08
N GLU A 409 -18.24 -71.42 -28.26
CA GLU A 409 -18.54 -72.26 -29.43
C GLU A 409 -17.25 -72.72 -30.14
N PRO A 410 -16.87 -74.02 -30.09
CA PRO A 410 -15.56 -74.47 -30.58
C PRO A 410 -15.35 -74.33 -32.09
N ARG A 411 -16.45 -74.36 -32.87
CA ARG A 411 -16.46 -74.26 -34.34
C ARG A 411 -16.62 -72.82 -34.85
N ASN A 412 -16.57 -71.81 -33.97
CA ASN A 412 -16.71 -70.41 -34.38
C ASN A 412 -15.47 -69.91 -35.15
N ALA A 413 -15.67 -69.43 -36.38
CA ALA A 413 -14.62 -68.81 -37.18
C ALA A 413 -14.01 -67.55 -36.53
N TYR A 414 -14.80 -66.81 -35.74
CA TYR A 414 -14.40 -65.53 -35.12
C TYR A 414 -13.92 -65.66 -33.67
N ARG A 415 -13.58 -66.88 -33.22
CA ARG A 415 -13.24 -67.16 -31.82
C ARG A 415 -12.03 -66.37 -31.31
N GLN A 416 -10.98 -66.24 -32.12
CA GLN A 416 -9.74 -65.55 -31.73
C GLN A 416 -9.98 -64.04 -31.57
N GLU A 417 -10.73 -63.44 -32.48
CA GLU A 417 -11.07 -62.01 -32.42
C GLU A 417 -12.01 -61.71 -31.26
N ALA A 418 -12.97 -62.59 -30.97
CA ALA A 418 -13.79 -62.49 -29.76
C ALA A 418 -12.95 -62.51 -28.46
N GLN A 419 -11.91 -63.35 -28.40
CA GLN A 419 -10.98 -63.38 -27.26
C GLN A 419 -10.09 -62.14 -27.18
N ARG A 420 -9.74 -61.54 -28.31
CA ARG A 420 -8.95 -60.29 -28.36
C ARG A 420 -9.81 -59.12 -27.86
N ALA A 421 -11.03 -59.00 -28.37
CA ALA A 421 -12.02 -58.01 -27.93
C ALA A 421 -12.28 -58.06 -26.41
N LEU A 422 -12.44 -59.25 -25.83
CA LEU A 422 -12.67 -59.40 -24.38
C LEU A 422 -11.45 -59.05 -23.51
N ARG A 423 -10.22 -59.17 -24.04
CA ARG A 423 -8.98 -58.89 -23.29
C ARG A 423 -8.55 -57.44 -23.39
N GLU A 424 -8.65 -56.86 -24.58
CA GLU A 424 -8.08 -55.55 -24.91
C GLU A 424 -9.15 -54.46 -24.96
N GLY A 425 -10.41 -54.82 -25.22
CA GLY A 425 -11.50 -53.90 -25.54
C GLY A 425 -12.09 -53.10 -24.38
N GLY A 426 -11.68 -53.34 -23.13
CA GLY A 426 -12.24 -52.65 -21.98
C GLY A 426 -13.74 -52.93 -21.72
N LEU A 427 -14.19 -54.15 -22.04
CA LEU A 427 -15.55 -54.69 -21.84
C LEU A 427 -15.79 -55.36 -20.48
#